data_AF-A0A437SEF3-F1
#
_entry.id   AF-A0A437SEF3-F1
#
_cell.length_a   1.000
_cell.length_b   1.000
_cell.length_c   1.000
_cell.angle_alpha   90.00
_cell.angle_beta   90.00
_cell.angle_gamma   90.00
#
_symmetry.space_group_name_H-M   'P 1'
#
loop_
_entity.id
_entity.type
_entity.pdbx_description
1 polymer ?
#
loop_
_entity_poly.entity_id
_entity_poly.type
_entity_poly.pdbx_seq_one_letter_code
_entity_poly.pdbx_strand_id
1 'polypeptide(L)'
;MIKLIKQSIDKMLYWEVWEEDKKTLIVHCGCVGDTGEMYEIELYPFQRVEKEMKELADEHLADGYKELDEEELIEFVLQYHYKDNQLEAALEKRQQVQEIMDEALGWSGNGHCDGGDIGSGTINIFNFVIDVDKALKTILDELENQQLLDGVKIAYVNDEEDYIQVYPSEGEFNLI
;
A
#
# COMPACT_ATOMS: atom_id res chain seq x y z
N MET A 1 -1.75 -15.21 0.22
CA MET A 1 -2.18 -14.31 -0.88
C MET A 1 -1.23 -14.52 -2.05
N ILE A 2 -1.71 -14.34 -3.29
CA ILE A 2 -0.86 -14.22 -4.49
C ILE A 2 -1.18 -12.85 -5.09
N LYS A 3 -0.15 -12.06 -5.41
CA LYS A 3 -0.29 -10.74 -6.05
C LYS A 3 0.54 -10.68 -7.31
N LEU A 4 -0.09 -10.25 -8.39
CA LEU A 4 0.49 -10.16 -9.71
C LEU A 4 0.32 -8.76 -10.29
N ILE A 5 1.31 -8.31 -11.05
CA ILE A 5 1.32 -7.03 -11.75
C ILE A 5 1.54 -7.20 -13.24
N LYS A 6 0.99 -6.29 -14.04
CA LYS A 6 1.19 -6.26 -15.49
C LYS A 6 1.31 -4.83 -15.99
N GLN A 7 2.45 -4.51 -16.57
CA GLN A 7 2.65 -3.24 -17.27
C GLN A 7 1.93 -3.28 -18.63
N SER A 8 0.96 -2.38 -18.83
CA SER A 8 0.35 -2.06 -20.11
C SER A 8 0.96 -0.77 -20.68
N ILE A 9 0.48 -0.31 -21.85
CA ILE A 9 1.03 0.85 -22.57
C ILE A 9 0.99 2.13 -21.72
N ASP A 10 -0.09 2.35 -20.96
CA ASP A 10 -0.38 3.59 -20.23
C ASP A 10 -0.75 3.38 -18.77
N LYS A 11 -0.83 2.12 -18.32
CA LYS A 11 -1.29 1.76 -16.98
C LYS A 11 -0.60 0.52 -16.48
N MET A 12 -0.51 0.42 -15.17
CA MET A 12 -0.11 -0.79 -14.47
C MET A 12 -1.36 -1.44 -13.90
N LEU A 13 -1.57 -2.71 -14.23
CA LEU A 13 -2.68 -3.50 -13.71
C LEU A 13 -2.17 -4.34 -12.55
N TYR A 14 -3.03 -4.55 -11.55
CA TYR A 14 -2.80 -5.53 -10.51
C TYR A 14 -3.94 -6.54 -10.49
N TRP A 15 -3.60 -7.73 -10.00
CA TRP A 15 -4.54 -8.79 -9.69
C TRP A 15 -4.02 -9.51 -8.47
N GLU A 16 -4.87 -9.73 -7.48
CA GLU A 16 -4.52 -10.44 -6.26
C GLU A 16 -5.65 -11.37 -5.84
N VAL A 17 -5.27 -12.47 -5.22
CA VAL A 17 -6.19 -13.48 -4.70
C VAL A 17 -5.77 -13.92 -3.30
N TRP A 18 -6.73 -14.09 -2.41
CA TRP A 18 -6.53 -14.70 -1.10
C TRP A 18 -7.70 -15.60 -0.71
N GLU A 19 -7.44 -16.47 0.26
CA GLU A 19 -8.46 -17.29 0.91
C GLU A 19 -9.20 -16.43 1.94
N GLU A 20 -10.51 -16.28 1.81
CA GLU A 20 -11.36 -15.77 2.90
C GLU A 20 -11.64 -16.90 3.89
N ASP A 21 -12.04 -18.06 3.35
CA ASP A 21 -12.25 -19.29 4.08
C ASP A 21 -12.04 -20.51 3.19
N LYS A 22 -12.20 -21.72 3.75
CA LYS A 22 -11.97 -23.00 3.08
C LYS A 22 -12.79 -23.24 1.80
N LYS A 23 -13.78 -22.40 1.51
CA LYS A 23 -14.72 -22.50 0.40
C LYS A 23 -14.81 -21.21 -0.41
N THR A 24 -14.11 -20.15 -0.04
CA THR A 24 -14.29 -18.84 -0.68
C THR A 24 -12.93 -18.21 -0.92
N LEU A 25 -12.65 -17.91 -2.20
CA LEU A 25 -11.54 -17.05 -2.58
C LEU A 25 -12.07 -15.65 -2.83
N ILE A 26 -11.29 -14.65 -2.46
CA ILE A 26 -11.52 -13.27 -2.85
C ILE A 26 -10.51 -12.91 -3.92
N VAL A 27 -11.00 -12.32 -5.01
CA VAL A 27 -10.17 -11.69 -6.02
C VAL A 27 -10.38 -10.20 -5.94
N HIS A 28 -9.27 -9.46 -5.96
CA HIS A 28 -9.26 -8.02 -6.09
C HIS A 28 -8.34 -7.63 -7.24
N CYS A 29 -8.83 -6.78 -8.14
CA CYS A 29 -8.09 -6.43 -9.35
C CYS A 29 -8.47 -5.06 -9.86
N GLY A 30 -7.56 -4.46 -10.62
CA GLY A 30 -7.79 -3.11 -11.13
C GLY A 30 -6.56 -2.49 -11.76
N CYS A 31 -6.62 -1.17 -11.88
CA CYS A 31 -5.45 -0.36 -12.24
C CYS A 31 -4.80 0.11 -10.94
N VAL A 32 -3.48 -0.05 -10.83
CA VAL A 32 -2.72 0.49 -9.68
C VAL A 32 -3.01 1.98 -9.57
N GLY A 33 -3.39 2.42 -8.36
CA GLY A 33 -3.74 3.81 -8.03
C GLY A 33 -5.24 4.13 -8.12
N ASP A 34 -6.06 3.26 -8.70
CA ASP A 34 -7.52 3.38 -8.72
C ASP A 34 -8.12 2.35 -7.75
N THR A 35 -9.25 2.66 -7.11
CA THR A 35 -10.00 1.65 -6.35
C THR A 35 -10.39 0.49 -7.26
N GLY A 36 -9.96 -0.72 -6.91
CA GLY A 36 -10.23 -1.91 -7.70
C GLY A 36 -11.65 -2.45 -7.59
N GLU A 37 -11.86 -3.53 -8.33
CA GLU A 37 -13.05 -4.37 -8.25
C GLU A 37 -12.74 -5.61 -7.43
N MET A 38 -13.68 -6.00 -6.57
CA MET A 38 -13.61 -7.20 -5.76
C MET A 38 -14.74 -8.15 -6.13
N TYR A 39 -14.43 -9.44 -6.22
CA TYR A 39 -15.42 -10.50 -6.39
C TYR A 39 -15.00 -11.79 -5.70
N GLU A 40 -16.01 -12.59 -5.35
CA GLU A 40 -15.83 -13.87 -4.66
C GLU A 40 -15.89 -15.04 -5.64
N ILE A 41 -15.10 -16.07 -5.38
CA ILE A 41 -15.16 -17.36 -6.07
C ILE A 41 -15.47 -18.44 -5.04
N GLU A 42 -16.69 -19.00 -5.11
CA GLU A 42 -17.07 -20.17 -4.32
C GLU A 42 -16.40 -21.44 -4.85
N LEU A 43 -15.78 -22.21 -3.97
CA LEU A 43 -15.14 -23.48 -4.25
C LEU A 43 -16.11 -24.65 -4.01
N TYR A 44 -16.09 -25.60 -4.93
CA TYR A 44 -16.74 -26.90 -4.77
C TYR A 44 -16.05 -27.74 -3.67
N PRO A 45 -16.78 -28.66 -3.00
CA PRO A 45 -16.24 -29.43 -1.86
C PRO A 45 -14.98 -30.27 -2.11
N PHE A 46 -14.64 -30.54 -3.37
CA PHE A 46 -13.46 -31.32 -3.77
C PHE A 46 -12.28 -30.45 -4.22
N GLN A 47 -12.50 -29.15 -4.42
CA GLN A 47 -11.44 -28.20 -4.76
C GLN A 47 -10.61 -27.85 -3.54
N ARG A 48 -9.34 -27.51 -3.77
CA ARG A 48 -8.40 -27.11 -2.71
C ARG A 48 -7.97 -25.68 -2.97
N VAL A 49 -8.21 -24.79 -2.01
CA VAL A 49 -7.86 -23.35 -2.03
C VAL A 49 -6.51 -23.09 -2.72
N GLU A 50 -5.43 -23.66 -2.19
CA GLU A 50 -4.07 -23.45 -2.73
C GLU A 50 -3.93 -23.83 -4.22
N LYS A 51 -4.60 -24.93 -4.64
CA LYS A 51 -4.56 -25.41 -6.02
C LYS A 51 -5.32 -24.45 -6.94
N GLU A 52 -6.51 -24.03 -6.53
CA GLU A 52 -7.36 -23.13 -7.32
C GLU A 52 -6.74 -21.73 -7.42
N MET A 53 -6.19 -21.19 -6.33
CA MET A 53 -5.44 -19.93 -6.35
C MET A 53 -4.25 -20.00 -7.32
N LYS A 54 -3.50 -21.11 -7.30
CA LYS A 54 -2.38 -21.31 -8.21
C LYS A 54 -2.84 -21.40 -9.67
N GLU A 55 -3.93 -22.12 -9.96
CA GLU A 55 -4.46 -22.26 -11.31
C GLU A 55 -4.92 -20.90 -11.87
N LEU A 56 -5.61 -20.08 -11.07
CA LEU A 56 -5.94 -18.69 -11.42
C LEU A 56 -4.67 -17.85 -11.69
N ALA A 57 -3.66 -17.93 -10.81
CA ALA A 57 -2.41 -17.22 -11.00
C ALA A 57 -1.69 -17.64 -12.29
N ASP A 58 -1.64 -18.94 -12.59
CA ASP A 58 -1.02 -19.48 -13.81
C ASP A 58 -1.70 -18.95 -15.08
N GLU A 59 -3.03 -18.77 -15.07
CA GLU A 59 -3.77 -18.14 -16.18
C GLU A 59 -3.36 -16.69 -16.41
N HIS A 60 -3.23 -15.90 -15.33
CA HIS A 60 -2.78 -14.51 -15.41
C HIS A 60 -1.31 -14.39 -15.82
N LEU A 61 -0.44 -15.27 -15.30
CA LEU A 61 0.96 -15.36 -15.73
C LEU A 61 1.07 -15.67 -17.23
N ALA A 62 0.23 -16.57 -17.75
CA ALA A 62 0.15 -16.86 -19.19
C ALA A 62 -0.35 -15.67 -20.02
N ASP A 63 -1.17 -14.79 -19.44
CA ASP A 63 -1.59 -13.52 -20.04
C ASP A 63 -0.51 -12.41 -19.91
N GLY A 64 0.64 -12.70 -19.30
CA GLY A 64 1.77 -11.76 -19.21
C GLY A 64 1.76 -10.88 -17.96
N TYR A 65 0.99 -11.23 -16.94
CA TYR A 65 1.26 -10.78 -15.58
C TYR A 65 2.57 -11.38 -15.07
N LYS A 66 3.12 -10.76 -14.02
CA LYS A 66 4.30 -11.23 -13.29
C LYS A 66 4.02 -11.17 -11.80
N GLU A 67 4.68 -12.02 -11.03
CA GLU A 67 4.71 -11.88 -9.58
C GLU A 67 5.34 -10.53 -9.21
N LEU A 68 4.77 -9.87 -8.20
CA LEU A 68 5.35 -8.66 -7.62
C LEU A 68 6.52 -9.08 -6.73
N ASP A 69 7.72 -8.64 -7.07
CA ASP A 69 8.88 -8.82 -6.21
C ASP A 69 8.83 -7.79 -5.07
N GLU A 70 8.90 -8.26 -3.83
CA GLU A 70 8.89 -7.36 -2.66
C GLU A 70 10.12 -6.45 -2.65
N GLU A 71 11.23 -6.87 -3.27
CA GLU A 71 12.44 -6.04 -3.41
C GLU A 71 12.26 -4.90 -4.44
N GLU A 72 11.26 -4.97 -5.32
CA GLU A 72 10.92 -3.91 -6.29
C GLU A 72 10.00 -2.83 -5.67
N LEU A 73 9.51 -3.03 -4.45
CA LEU A 73 8.68 -2.04 -3.77
C LEU A 73 9.51 -0.85 -3.28
N ILE A 74 8.91 0.33 -3.41
CA ILE A 74 9.54 1.58 -3.02
C ILE A 74 9.09 1.93 -1.60
N GLU A 75 10.04 2.11 -0.69
CA GLU A 75 9.74 2.61 0.64
C GLU A 75 9.21 4.04 0.55
N PHE A 76 8.06 4.27 1.20
CA PHE A 76 7.29 5.51 1.15
C PHE A 76 6.82 5.87 2.56
N VAL A 77 7.29 7.00 3.08
CA VAL A 77 7.18 7.34 4.49
C VAL A 77 6.37 8.60 4.70
N LEU A 78 5.37 8.54 5.59
CA LEU A 78 4.69 9.71 6.12
C LEU A 78 5.29 10.06 7.48
N GLN A 79 5.59 11.33 7.69
CA GLN A 79 6.13 11.84 8.95
C GLN A 79 5.28 12.98 9.51
N TYR A 80 4.98 12.90 10.80
CA TYR A 80 4.38 13.98 11.59
C TYR A 80 5.28 14.35 12.74
N HIS A 81 5.21 15.61 13.19
CA HIS A 81 5.88 16.04 14.41
C HIS A 81 4.90 16.10 15.59
N TYR A 82 5.39 15.76 16.79
CA TYR A 82 4.66 15.90 18.04
C TYR A 82 5.58 16.43 19.14
N LYS A 83 4.99 17.02 20.19
CA LYS A 83 5.73 17.44 21.40
C LYS A 83 5.62 16.39 22.49
N ASP A 84 6.59 16.33 23.41
CA ASP A 84 6.63 15.36 24.51
C ASP A 84 5.33 15.30 25.32
N ASN A 85 4.66 16.44 25.52
CA ASN A 85 3.40 16.52 26.24
C ASN A 85 2.16 16.04 25.43
N GLN A 86 2.38 15.52 24.21
CA GLN A 86 1.35 15.03 23.28
C GLN A 86 1.54 13.54 22.94
N LEU A 87 2.38 12.80 23.67
CA LEU A 87 2.73 11.41 23.35
C LEU A 87 1.52 10.49 23.18
N GLU A 88 0.52 10.59 24.04
CA GLU A 88 -0.70 9.75 23.97
C GLU A 88 -1.48 10.02 22.68
N ALA A 89 -1.71 11.29 22.35
CA ALA A 89 -2.35 11.68 21.09
C ALA A 89 -1.52 11.30 19.86
N ALA A 90 -0.18 11.31 19.97
CA ALA A 90 0.71 10.88 18.91
C ALA A 90 0.64 9.36 18.67
N LEU A 91 0.52 8.56 19.73
CA LEU A 91 0.30 7.11 19.63
C LEU A 91 -1.04 6.78 18.95
N GLU A 92 -2.10 7.51 19.32
CA GLU A 92 -3.41 7.37 18.68
C GLU A 92 -3.35 7.76 17.19
N LYS A 93 -2.73 8.91 16.87
CA LYS A 93 -2.56 9.37 15.49
C LYS A 93 -1.76 8.37 14.67
N ARG A 94 -0.69 7.79 15.23
CA ARG A 94 0.12 6.75 14.56
C ARG A 94 -0.75 5.56 14.18
N GLN A 95 -1.50 5.00 15.13
CA GLN A 95 -2.37 3.85 14.88
C GLN A 95 -3.43 4.18 13.82
N GLN A 96 -4.08 5.34 13.94
CA GLN A 96 -5.09 5.81 12.99
C GLN A 96 -4.51 5.93 11.58
N VAL A 97 -3.37 6.60 11.41
CA VAL A 97 -2.76 6.78 10.09
C VAL A 97 -2.32 5.43 9.51
N GLN A 98 -1.75 4.53 10.32
CA GLN A 98 -1.37 3.19 9.84
C GLN A 98 -2.56 2.45 9.23
N GLU A 99 -3.70 2.41 9.92
CA GLU A 99 -4.91 1.72 9.45
C GLU A 99 -5.42 2.35 8.15
N ILE A 100 -5.48 3.68 8.08
CA ILE A 100 -5.93 4.40 6.88
C ILE A 100 -4.99 4.14 5.69
N MET A 101 -3.67 4.15 5.90
CA MET A 101 -2.71 3.90 4.81
C MET A 101 -2.77 2.46 4.31
N ASP A 102 -2.93 1.49 5.22
CA ASP A 102 -3.07 0.08 4.83
C ASP A 102 -4.32 -0.14 3.97
N GLU A 103 -5.46 0.41 4.39
CA GLU A 103 -6.70 0.34 3.61
C GLU A 103 -6.57 1.07 2.27
N ALA A 104 -6.11 2.32 2.26
CA ALA A 104 -6.06 3.13 1.04
C ALA A 104 -5.10 2.56 -0.01
N LEU A 105 -3.92 2.08 0.40
CA LEU A 105 -2.95 1.48 -0.51
C LEU A 105 -3.38 0.07 -0.95
N GLY A 106 -3.97 -0.72 -0.05
CA GLY A 106 -4.52 -2.03 -0.36
C GLY A 106 -5.63 -1.96 -1.40
N TRP A 107 -6.63 -1.10 -1.18
CA TRP A 107 -7.78 -0.94 -2.08
C TRP A 107 -7.43 -0.31 -3.43
N SER A 108 -6.35 0.46 -3.51
CA SER A 108 -5.84 0.99 -4.78
C SER A 108 -4.85 0.06 -5.48
N GLY A 109 -4.57 -1.09 -4.87
CA GLY A 109 -3.56 -2.06 -5.33
C GLY A 109 -2.14 -1.49 -5.39
N ASN A 110 -1.88 -0.33 -4.78
CA ASN A 110 -0.63 0.42 -4.93
C ASN A 110 0.30 0.33 -3.70
N GLY A 111 0.17 -0.72 -2.91
CA GLY A 111 1.08 -0.98 -1.81
C GLY A 111 0.37 -1.49 -0.57
N HIS A 112 1.05 -1.34 0.55
CA HIS A 112 0.55 -1.63 1.90
C HIS A 112 1.33 -0.83 2.94
N CYS A 113 0.80 -0.78 4.15
CA CYS A 113 1.47 -0.19 5.31
C CYS A 113 2.22 -1.30 6.07
N ASP A 114 3.52 -1.10 6.34
CA ASP A 114 4.33 -2.05 7.12
C ASP A 114 4.38 -1.71 8.63
N GLY A 115 3.89 -0.52 8.98
CA GLY A 115 3.69 -0.09 10.35
C GLY A 115 4.19 1.33 10.57
N GLY A 116 4.47 1.63 11.82
CA GLY A 116 4.95 2.96 12.18
C GLY A 116 5.70 2.96 13.49
N ASP A 117 6.61 3.91 13.60
CA ASP A 117 7.36 4.18 14.81
C ASP A 117 6.97 5.53 15.41
N ILE A 118 7.45 5.72 16.64
CA ILE A 118 7.32 6.98 17.34
C ILE A 118 8.56 7.18 18.21
N GLY A 119 9.20 8.33 18.06
CA GLY A 119 10.45 8.64 18.75
C GLY A 119 10.99 9.99 18.31
N SER A 120 11.89 10.57 19.09
CA SER A 120 12.60 11.82 18.73
C SER A 120 11.70 13.00 18.34
N GLY A 121 10.44 13.02 18.78
CA GLY A 121 9.45 14.05 18.41
C GLY A 121 8.77 13.83 17.06
N THR A 122 8.94 12.67 16.43
CA THR A 122 8.31 12.29 15.16
C THR A 122 7.47 11.01 15.26
N ILE A 123 6.41 10.97 14.47
CA ILE A 123 5.68 9.75 14.09
C ILE A 123 6.10 9.45 12.65
N ASN A 124 6.60 8.24 12.37
CA ASN A 124 6.89 7.81 11.01
C ASN A 124 6.01 6.61 10.67
N ILE A 125 5.34 6.65 9.52
CA ILE A 125 4.51 5.56 9.00
C ILE A 125 5.18 5.05 7.72
N PHE A 126 5.61 3.80 7.74
CA PHE A 126 6.35 3.15 6.67
C PHE A 126 5.37 2.38 5.78
N ASN A 127 5.46 2.64 4.49
CA ASN A 127 4.64 1.99 3.47
C ASN A 127 5.55 1.49 2.36
N PHE A 128 5.12 0.45 1.67
CA PHE A 128 5.81 -0.07 0.50
C PHE A 128 4.87 0.03 -0.70
N VAL A 129 5.27 0.81 -1.71
CA VAL A 129 4.41 1.19 -2.83
C VAL A 129 4.99 0.78 -4.16
N ILE A 130 4.12 0.58 -5.15
CA ILE A 130 4.52 0.16 -6.49
C ILE A 130 4.81 1.37 -7.37
N ASP A 131 4.02 2.44 -7.24
CA ASP A 131 4.12 3.68 -8.01
C ASP A 131 3.99 4.88 -7.07
N VAL A 132 5.07 5.66 -6.96
CA VAL A 132 5.21 6.82 -6.04
C VAL A 132 4.19 7.91 -6.33
N ASP A 133 4.00 8.28 -7.59
CA ASP A 133 3.10 9.39 -7.96
C ASP A 133 1.64 9.03 -7.66
N LYS A 134 1.27 7.79 -7.95
CA LYS A 134 -0.06 7.28 -7.63
C LYS A 134 -0.27 7.11 -6.14
N ALA A 135 0.75 6.66 -5.41
CA ALA A 135 0.66 6.48 -3.97
C ALA A 135 0.48 7.83 -3.28
N LEU A 136 1.28 8.81 -3.68
CA LEU A 136 1.16 10.18 -3.20
C LEU A 136 -0.26 10.72 -3.43
N LYS A 137 -0.82 10.54 -4.63
CA LYS A 137 -2.19 10.98 -4.92
C LYS A 137 -3.20 10.30 -3.98
N THR A 138 -3.21 8.96 -3.92
CA THR A 138 -4.12 8.19 -3.06
C THR A 138 -4.03 8.63 -1.60
N ILE A 139 -2.81 8.79 -1.10
CA ILE A 139 -2.53 9.17 0.29
C ILE A 139 -3.00 10.59 0.57
N LEU A 140 -2.72 11.55 -0.32
CA LEU A 140 -3.15 12.93 -0.12
C LEU A 140 -4.68 13.05 -0.12
N ASP A 141 -5.36 12.38 -1.06
CA ASP A 141 -6.82 12.36 -1.13
C ASP A 141 -7.42 11.79 0.18
N GLU A 142 -6.85 10.69 0.70
CA GLU A 142 -7.35 10.07 1.92
C GLU A 142 -7.03 10.88 3.19
N LEU A 143 -5.81 11.43 3.30
CA LEU A 143 -5.47 12.32 4.40
C LEU A 143 -6.33 13.59 4.40
N GLU A 144 -6.73 14.11 3.23
CA GLU A 144 -7.64 15.25 3.14
C GLU A 144 -9.03 14.88 3.67
N ASN A 145 -9.57 13.75 3.21
CA ASN A 145 -10.88 13.23 3.65
C ASN A 145 -10.94 13.02 5.17
N GLN A 146 -9.83 12.55 5.75
CA GLN A 146 -9.70 12.25 7.19
C GLN A 146 -9.24 13.46 8.02
N GLN A 147 -9.01 14.63 7.39
CA GLN A 147 -8.52 15.86 8.04
C GLN A 147 -7.15 15.70 8.72
N LEU A 148 -6.27 14.89 8.14
CA LEU A 148 -4.94 14.54 8.66
C LEU A 148 -3.78 15.21 7.90
N LEU A 149 -4.03 15.97 6.82
CA LEU A 149 -2.98 16.64 6.03
C LEU A 149 -2.11 17.64 6.80
N ASP A 150 -2.59 18.20 7.91
CA ASP A 150 -1.85 19.25 8.61
C ASP A 150 -0.53 18.74 9.18
N GLY A 151 0.56 19.38 8.75
CA GLY A 151 1.92 19.09 9.21
C GLY A 151 2.52 17.77 8.74
N VAL A 152 1.90 17.05 7.80
CA VAL A 152 2.48 15.83 7.23
C VAL A 152 3.63 16.17 6.27
N LYS A 153 4.71 15.41 6.37
CA LYS A 153 5.74 15.30 5.33
C LYS A 153 5.69 13.91 4.72
N ILE A 154 5.98 13.80 3.44
CA ILE A 154 5.95 12.54 2.71
C ILE A 154 7.21 12.45 1.86
N ALA A 155 7.91 11.32 1.92
CA ALA A 155 9.08 11.05 1.12
C ALA A 155 9.09 9.60 0.63
N TYR A 156 9.84 9.32 -0.43
CA TYR A 156 10.17 7.96 -0.85
C TYR A 156 11.69 7.76 -0.83
N VAL A 157 12.14 6.52 -0.74
CA VAL A 157 13.56 6.16 -0.88
C VAL A 157 13.88 5.92 -2.35
N ASN A 158 14.86 6.64 -2.89
CA ASN A 158 15.30 6.46 -4.27
C ASN A 158 16.35 5.32 -4.40
N ASP A 159 16.81 5.06 -5.64
CA ASP A 159 17.83 4.04 -5.94
C ASP A 159 19.20 4.31 -5.25
N GLU A 160 19.44 5.54 -4.78
CA GLU A 160 20.67 5.93 -4.06
C GLU A 160 20.51 5.81 -2.53
N GLU A 161 19.40 5.23 -2.06
CA GLU A 161 19.00 5.11 -0.64
C GLU A 161 18.75 6.46 0.06
N ASP A 162 18.49 7.52 -0.71
CA ASP A 162 18.18 8.85 -0.20
C ASP A 162 16.66 9.06 -0.09
N TYR A 163 16.24 9.74 0.98
CA TYR A 163 14.85 10.18 1.14
C TYR A 163 14.56 11.42 0.30
N ILE A 164 13.68 11.27 -0.68
CA ILE A 164 13.22 12.35 -1.55
C ILE A 164 11.84 12.82 -1.07
N GLN A 165 11.79 14.01 -0.46
CA GLN A 165 10.52 14.61 -0.05
C GLN A 165 9.68 14.94 -1.28
N VAL A 166 8.45 14.42 -1.32
CA VAL A 166 7.46 14.68 -2.38
C VAL A 166 6.30 15.54 -1.88
N TYR A 167 6.08 15.61 -0.56
CA TYR A 167 5.11 16.51 0.03
C TYR A 167 5.58 17.06 1.39
N PRO A 168 5.44 18.37 1.64
CA PRO A 168 5.24 19.42 0.65
C PRO A 168 6.33 19.37 -0.45
N SER A 169 6.12 20.03 -1.59
CA SER A 169 7.08 19.97 -2.72
C SER A 169 8.46 20.60 -2.42
N GLU A 170 8.60 21.28 -1.28
CA GLU A 170 9.83 21.89 -0.82
C GLU A 170 10.11 21.49 0.63
N GLY A 171 11.40 21.32 0.97
CA GLY A 171 11.86 21.00 2.31
C GLY A 171 12.90 19.89 2.33
N GLU A 172 13.27 19.50 3.54
CA GLU A 172 14.14 18.35 3.80
C GLU A 172 13.37 17.32 4.62
N PHE A 173 13.55 16.05 4.25
CA PHE A 173 13.05 14.90 4.96
C PHE A 173 14.21 14.16 5.61
N ASN A 174 14.10 13.88 6.91
CA ASN A 174 15.09 13.13 7.65
C ASN A 174 14.36 12.19 8.62
N LEU A 175 14.71 10.91 8.60
CA LEU A 175 14.44 10.01 9.71
C LEU A 175 15.51 10.29 10.78
N ILE A 176 15.07 10.81 11.92
CA ILE A 176 15.97 11.26 13.01
C ILE A 176 16.58 10.05 13.73
#